data_AF-A0A838Q4Z9-F1
#
_entry.id   AF-A0A838Q4Z9-F1
#
_cell.length_a   1.000
_cell.length_b   1.000
_cell.length_c   1.000
_cell.angle_alpha   90.00
_cell.angle_beta   90.00
_cell.angle_gamma   90.00
#
_symmetry.space_group_name_H-M   'P 1'
#
loop_
_entity.id
_entity.type
_entity.pdbx_description
1 polymer ?
#
loop_
_entity_poly.entity_id
_entity_poly.type
_entity_poly.pdbx_seq_one_letter_code
_entity_poly.pdbx_strand_id
1 'polypeptide(L)'
;MEQRRIAEVLDRAEALRAKRRVALAQIDFLTQSLFFDLFGDPATNPKGWPKTTLGEIIEFVGGSQPPRETFTYEPSSDTVRLVQIRDFRTDAFKTLIPKELARRFFEADDVMIGRYGPPVFQILRGLSGSYNVAFMKALPRGEVLKDSFSTYCKNNAFIHSSSDALSGRRDNLV
;
A
#
# COMPACT_ATOMS: atom_id res chain seq x y z
N MET A 1 34.95 20.01 21.85
CA MET A 1 35.11 18.54 21.74
C MET A 1 33.77 17.85 21.49
N GLU A 2 32.69 18.22 22.20
CA GLU A 2 31.37 17.58 22.02
C GLU A 2 30.76 17.74 20.62
N GLN A 3 30.87 18.91 19.99
CA GLN A 3 30.37 19.11 18.62
C GLN A 3 31.06 18.23 17.58
N ARG A 4 32.35 17.91 17.76
CA ARG A 4 33.11 17.05 16.85
C ARG A 4 32.69 15.59 16.98
N ARG A 5 32.40 15.15 18.21
CA ARG A 5 31.82 13.82 18.48
C ARG A 5 30.42 13.67 17.90
N ILE A 6 29.58 14.71 18.00
CA ILE A 6 28.24 14.73 17.39
C ILE A 6 28.35 14.65 15.86
N ALA A 7 29.23 15.42 15.23
CA ALA A 7 29.46 15.36 13.79
C ALA A 7 29.89 13.96 13.32
N GLU A 8 30.87 13.35 14.00
CA GLU A 8 31.33 11.99 13.66
C GLU A 8 30.22 10.92 13.79
N VAL A 9 29.35 11.03 14.79
CA VAL A 9 28.21 10.12 14.95
C VAL A 9 27.19 10.33 13.83
N LEU A 10 26.90 11.57 13.46
CA LEU A 10 25.98 11.91 12.37
C LEU A 10 26.51 11.39 11.02
N ASP A 11 27.79 11.59 10.72
CA ASP A 11 28.42 11.12 9.47
C ASP A 11 28.34 9.59 9.34
N ARG A 12 28.58 8.86 10.44
CA ARG A 12 28.45 7.40 10.46
C ARG A 12 27.01 6.96 10.24
N ALA A 13 26.04 7.66 10.84
CA ALA A 13 24.62 7.37 10.65
C ALA A 13 24.17 7.63 9.21
N GLU A 14 24.63 8.73 8.60
CA GLU A 14 24.41 9.06 7.19
C GLU A 14 24.98 7.98 6.26
N ALA A 15 26.24 7.58 6.47
CA ALA A 15 26.89 6.53 5.69
C ALA A 15 26.16 5.19 5.81
N LEU A 16 25.66 4.84 7.01
CA LEU A 16 24.86 3.63 7.21
C LEU A 16 23.50 3.71 6.48
N ARG A 17 22.81 4.86 6.53
CA ARG A 17 21.56 5.07 5.78
C ARG A 17 21.79 4.97 4.28
N ALA A 18 22.88 5.53 3.76
CA ALA A 18 23.24 5.41 2.36
C ALA A 18 23.44 3.95 1.93
N LYS A 19 24.22 3.17 2.69
CA LYS A 19 24.41 1.73 2.44
C LYS A 19 23.11 0.94 2.47
N ARG A 20 22.22 1.22 3.43
CA ARG A 20 20.90 0.57 3.50
C ARG A 20 20.04 0.87 2.28
N ARG A 21 20.02 2.11 1.80
CA ARG A 21 19.27 2.48 0.59
C ARG A 21 19.77 1.71 -0.63
N VAL A 22 21.08 1.59 -0.80
CA VAL A 22 21.67 0.82 -1.91
C VAL A 22 21.33 -0.67 -1.81
N ALA A 23 21.45 -1.26 -0.62
CA ALA A 23 21.13 -2.67 -0.41
C ALA A 23 19.64 -2.97 -0.68
N LEU A 24 18.73 -2.10 -0.25
CA LEU A 24 17.30 -2.23 -0.55
C LEU A 24 17.04 -2.17 -2.06
N ALA A 25 17.64 -1.20 -2.77
CA ALA A 25 17.49 -1.10 -4.22
C ALA A 25 18.02 -2.34 -4.96
N GLN A 26 19.11 -2.94 -4.49
CA GLN A 26 19.63 -4.19 -5.04
C GLN A 26 18.68 -5.38 -4.81
N ILE A 27 18.10 -5.48 -3.61
CA ILE A 27 17.11 -6.52 -3.27
C ILE A 27 15.86 -6.36 -4.13
N ASP A 28 15.37 -5.14 -4.32
CA ASP A 28 14.22 -4.86 -5.16
C ASP A 28 14.48 -5.28 -6.61
N PHE A 29 15.65 -4.92 -7.16
CA PHE A 29 16.06 -5.32 -8.51
C PHE A 29 16.16 -6.85 -8.65
N LEU A 30 16.81 -7.53 -7.70
CA LEU A 30 16.93 -8.99 -7.72
C LEU A 30 15.57 -9.68 -7.63
N THR A 31 14.68 -9.16 -6.79
CA THR A 31 13.32 -9.68 -6.63
C THR A 31 12.53 -9.54 -7.93
N GLN A 32 12.66 -8.41 -8.61
CA GLN A 32 12.03 -8.17 -9.90
C GLN A 32 12.59 -9.10 -11.00
N SER A 33 13.91 -9.25 -11.08
CA SER A 33 14.56 -10.16 -12.04
C SER A 33 14.10 -11.60 -11.81
N LEU A 34 14.14 -12.07 -10.56
CA LEU A 34 13.71 -13.41 -10.19
C LEU A 34 12.23 -13.64 -10.53
N PHE A 35 11.37 -12.65 -10.30
CA PHE A 35 9.97 -12.73 -10.66
C PHE A 35 9.79 -12.96 -12.16
N PHE A 36 10.50 -12.21 -13.01
CA PHE A 36 10.45 -12.40 -14.47
C PHE A 36 11.03 -13.75 -14.91
N ASP A 37 12.11 -14.23 -14.28
CA ASP A 37 12.69 -15.53 -14.61
C ASP A 37 11.72 -16.69 -14.30
N LEU A 38 11.08 -16.61 -13.12
CA LEU A 38 10.14 -17.63 -12.65
C LEU A 38 8.82 -17.61 -13.43
N PHE A 39 8.19 -16.45 -13.55
CA PHE A 39 6.81 -16.33 -14.05
C PHE A 39 6.73 -15.84 -15.50
N GLY A 40 7.79 -15.23 -16.03
CA GLY A 40 7.78 -14.54 -17.31
C GLY A 40 7.20 -13.14 -17.22
N ASP A 41 7.23 -12.41 -18.33
CA ASP A 41 6.54 -11.13 -18.44
C ASP A 41 5.02 -11.36 -18.53
N PRO A 42 4.22 -10.82 -17.58
CA PRO A 42 2.76 -10.96 -17.60
C PRO A 42 2.10 -10.40 -18.87
N ALA A 43 2.71 -9.40 -19.54
CA ALA A 43 2.13 -8.78 -20.73
C ALA A 43 2.20 -9.69 -21.96
N THR A 44 3.32 -10.39 -22.13
CA THR A 44 3.55 -11.30 -23.25
C THR A 44 3.18 -12.76 -22.94
N ASN A 45 3.11 -13.14 -21.66
CA ASN A 45 2.84 -14.50 -21.17
C ASN A 45 3.66 -15.58 -21.91
N PRO A 46 5.00 -15.49 -21.92
CA PRO A 46 5.85 -16.36 -22.73
C PRO A 46 5.79 -17.84 -22.29
N LYS A 47 5.40 -18.09 -21.04
CA LYS A 47 5.25 -19.43 -20.46
C LYS A 47 3.86 -20.05 -20.69
N GLY A 48 2.94 -19.32 -21.34
CA GLY A 48 1.62 -19.84 -21.70
C GLY A 48 0.72 -20.18 -20.51
N TRP A 49 0.86 -19.47 -19.38
CA TRP A 49 0.02 -19.70 -18.21
C TRP A 49 -1.47 -19.49 -18.54
N PRO A 50 -2.38 -20.24 -17.88
CA PRO A 50 -3.81 -19.99 -17.99
C PRO A 50 -4.16 -18.53 -17.68
N LYS A 51 -5.04 -17.96 -18.50
CA LYS A 51 -5.49 -16.57 -18.35
C LYS A 51 -6.84 -16.55 -17.64
N THR A 52 -6.98 -15.63 -16.69
CA THR A 52 -8.20 -15.35 -15.93
C THR A 52 -8.31 -13.84 -15.76
N THR A 53 -9.51 -13.35 -15.48
CA THR A 53 -9.71 -11.93 -15.17
C THR A 53 -9.47 -11.65 -13.70
N LEU A 54 -9.02 -10.43 -13.39
CA LEU A 54 -8.75 -10.06 -12.00
C LEU A 54 -9.99 -10.21 -11.10
N GLY A 55 -11.19 -9.96 -11.62
CA GLY A 55 -12.45 -10.08 -10.87
C GLY A 55 -12.89 -11.52 -10.57
N GLU A 56 -12.35 -12.51 -11.28
CA GLU A 56 -12.61 -13.93 -10.99
C GLU A 56 -11.83 -14.39 -9.75
N ILE A 57 -10.60 -13.89 -9.60
CA ILE A 57 -9.67 -14.32 -8.56
C ILE A 57 -9.51 -13.32 -7.41
N ILE A 58 -9.92 -12.06 -7.57
CA ILE A 58 -9.86 -11.02 -6.54
C ILE A 58 -11.23 -10.35 -6.42
N GLU A 59 -11.72 -10.26 -5.19
CA GLU A 59 -12.84 -9.40 -4.84
C GLU A 59 -12.34 -8.06 -4.31
N PHE A 60 -12.87 -6.96 -4.83
CA PHE A 60 -12.56 -5.62 -4.35
C PHE A 60 -13.68 -5.08 -3.48
N VAL A 61 -13.35 -4.78 -2.22
CA VAL A 61 -14.30 -4.22 -1.25
C VAL A 61 -13.96 -2.76 -0.98
N GLY A 62 -14.88 -1.87 -1.32
CA GLY A 62 -14.76 -0.44 -0.99
C GLY A 62 -14.89 -0.17 0.51
N GLY A 63 -14.25 0.91 0.96
CA GLY A 63 -14.37 1.36 2.36
C GLY A 63 -15.68 2.11 2.65
N SER A 64 -15.84 2.51 3.92
CA SER A 64 -17.03 3.21 4.43
C SER A 64 -16.63 4.45 5.22
N GLN A 65 -17.26 5.58 4.93
CA GLN A 65 -16.94 6.86 5.55
C GLN A 65 -17.97 7.17 6.65
N PRO A 66 -17.59 7.13 7.94
CA PRO A 66 -18.45 7.62 9.01
C PRO A 66 -18.55 9.16 8.99
N PRO A 67 -19.58 9.75 9.62
CA PRO A 67 -19.71 11.21 9.79
C PRO A 67 -18.44 11.81 10.42
N ARG A 68 -18.06 13.01 10.00
CA ARG A 68 -16.80 13.61 10.45
C ARG A 68 -16.83 14.02 11.93
N GLU A 69 -18.03 14.34 12.41
CA GLU A 69 -18.32 14.78 13.77
C GLU A 69 -18.08 13.68 14.80
N THR A 70 -18.00 12.41 14.37
CA THR A 70 -17.75 11.27 15.24
C THR A 70 -16.25 10.98 15.41
N PHE A 71 -15.38 11.78 14.80
CA PHE A 71 -13.94 11.57 14.84
C PHE A 71 -13.39 12.03 16.17
N THR A 72 -12.59 11.18 16.81
CA THR A 72 -11.86 11.50 18.03
C THR A 72 -10.37 11.21 17.87
N TYR A 73 -9.58 11.78 18.77
CA TYR A 73 -8.13 11.59 18.86
C TYR A 73 -7.72 10.95 20.20
N GLU A 74 -8.69 10.70 21.07
CA GLU A 74 -8.49 10.09 22.38
C GLU A 74 -8.78 8.58 22.31
N PRO A 75 -7.78 7.72 22.56
CA PRO A 75 -7.99 6.28 22.58
C PRO A 75 -8.88 5.85 23.74
N SER A 76 -9.88 5.02 23.45
CA SER A 76 -10.68 4.32 24.46
C SER A 76 -10.94 2.87 24.03
N SER A 77 -11.45 2.06 24.96
CA SER A 77 -11.90 0.68 24.69
C SER A 77 -12.96 0.60 23.60
N ASP A 78 -13.71 1.68 23.35
CA ASP A 78 -14.84 1.73 22.43
C ASP A 78 -14.51 2.41 21.11
N THR A 79 -13.23 2.74 20.89
CA THR A 79 -12.76 3.35 19.64
C THR A 79 -11.96 2.36 18.80
N VAL A 80 -11.92 2.62 17.50
CA VAL A 80 -11.03 1.97 16.54
C VAL A 80 -10.40 3.00 15.62
N ARG A 81 -9.16 2.74 15.19
CA ARG A 81 -8.47 3.60 14.23
C ARG A 81 -9.15 3.55 12.88
N LEU A 82 -9.57 4.70 12.38
CA LEU A 82 -9.93 4.90 10.97
C LEU A 82 -8.66 5.29 10.22
N VAL A 83 -8.00 4.30 9.62
CA VAL A 83 -6.72 4.48 8.93
C VAL A 83 -6.89 5.40 7.74
N GLN A 84 -5.96 6.35 7.61
CA GLN A 84 -5.90 7.31 6.50
C GLN A 84 -4.66 7.03 5.64
N ILE A 85 -4.63 7.46 4.37
CA ILE A 85 -3.48 7.19 3.47
C ILE A 85 -2.16 7.68 4.08
N ARG A 86 -2.18 8.86 4.71
CA ARG A 86 -1.02 9.45 5.40
C ARG A 86 -0.45 8.57 6.52
N ASP A 87 -1.27 7.69 7.08
CA ASP A 87 -0.91 6.88 8.24
C ASP A 87 0.16 5.84 7.90
N PHE A 88 0.29 5.46 6.63
CA PHE A 88 1.34 4.58 6.14
C PHE A 88 2.72 5.26 6.09
N ARG A 89 2.79 6.58 6.31
CA ARG A 89 4.03 7.36 6.36
C ARG A 89 4.36 7.88 7.75
N THR A 90 3.35 8.12 8.58
CA THR A 90 3.50 8.67 9.93
C THR A 90 2.32 8.28 10.81
N ASP A 91 2.54 8.12 12.11
CA ASP A 91 1.50 7.80 13.08
C ASP A 91 1.05 9.03 13.92
N ALA A 92 1.55 10.23 13.59
CA ALA A 92 1.32 11.45 14.36
C ALA A 92 -0.13 11.96 14.36
N PHE A 93 -0.95 11.53 13.40
CA PHE A 93 -2.30 12.08 13.16
C PHE A 93 -3.38 10.98 13.12
N LYS A 94 -3.35 10.07 14.10
CA LYS A 94 -4.31 8.97 14.23
C LYS A 94 -5.73 9.52 14.37
N THR A 95 -6.60 9.13 13.47
CA THR A 95 -8.04 9.38 13.57
C THR A 95 -8.71 8.14 14.15
N LEU A 96 -9.52 8.32 15.18
CA LEU A 96 -10.29 7.26 15.81
C LEU A 96 -11.78 7.52 15.60
N ILE A 97 -12.56 6.44 15.55
CA ILE A 97 -14.02 6.47 15.47
C ILE A 97 -14.61 5.48 16.48
N PRO A 98 -15.83 5.70 16.97
CA PRO A 98 -16.54 4.70 17.75
C PRO A 98 -16.68 3.38 16.97
N LYS A 99 -16.47 2.24 17.66
CA LYS A 99 -16.44 0.90 17.06
C LYS A 99 -17.75 0.56 16.34
N GLU A 100 -18.90 1.00 16.87
CA GLU A 100 -20.22 0.79 16.30
C GLU A 100 -20.43 1.47 14.93
N LEU A 101 -19.61 2.47 14.62
CA LEU A 101 -19.62 3.18 13.34
C LEU A 101 -18.63 2.58 12.33
N ALA A 102 -17.70 1.74 12.76
CA ALA A 102 -16.73 1.10 11.88
C ALA A 102 -17.38 -0.07 11.11
N ARG A 103 -17.48 0.06 9.78
CA ARG A 103 -18.17 -0.91 8.91
C ARG A 103 -17.25 -1.80 8.09
N ARG A 104 -15.96 -1.47 8.05
CA ARG A 104 -14.96 -2.07 7.17
C ARG A 104 -13.66 -2.18 7.93
N PHE A 105 -12.98 -3.34 7.83
CA PHE A 105 -11.76 -3.63 8.57
C PHE A 105 -10.72 -4.34 7.70
N PHE A 106 -9.46 -4.10 8.01
CA PHE A 106 -8.32 -4.77 7.40
C PHE A 106 -7.23 -5.02 8.44
N GLU A 107 -6.45 -6.04 8.18
CA GLU A 107 -5.27 -6.45 8.95
C GLU A 107 -3.98 -6.10 8.22
N ALA A 108 -2.86 -6.14 8.96
CA ALA A 108 -1.54 -5.79 8.44
C ALA A 108 -1.12 -6.57 7.19
N ASP A 109 -1.62 -7.80 7.02
CA ASP A 109 -1.34 -8.66 5.89
C ASP A 109 -2.31 -8.48 4.72
N ASP A 110 -3.40 -7.74 4.88
CA ASP A 110 -4.34 -7.46 3.79
C ASP A 110 -3.74 -6.55 2.73
N VAL A 111 -4.15 -6.75 1.47
CA VAL A 111 -3.71 -5.92 0.34
C VAL A 111 -4.68 -4.76 0.16
N MET A 112 -4.25 -3.57 0.58
CA MET A 112 -5.03 -2.34 0.44
C MET A 112 -4.59 -1.56 -0.80
N ILE A 113 -5.54 -0.93 -1.48
CA ILE A 113 -5.31 -0.14 -2.69
C ILE A 113 -5.85 1.26 -2.45
N GLY A 114 -4.98 2.27 -2.57
CA GLY A 114 -5.39 3.67 -2.52
C GLY A 114 -6.14 4.08 -3.78
N ARG A 115 -7.37 4.61 -3.66
CA ARG A 115 -8.19 5.04 -4.80
C ARG A 115 -7.89 6.46 -5.27
N TYR A 116 -7.38 7.29 -4.36
CA TYR A 116 -7.23 8.72 -4.59
C TYR A 116 -5.88 9.23 -4.09
N GLY A 117 -5.44 10.34 -4.67
CA GLY A 117 -4.17 10.99 -4.37
C GLY A 117 -3.03 10.38 -5.19
N PRO A 118 -2.04 11.18 -5.62
CA PRO A 118 -0.88 10.68 -6.32
C PRO A 118 0.09 9.95 -5.35
N PRO A 119 0.64 8.78 -5.74
CA PRO A 119 0.27 7.99 -6.91
C PRO A 119 -1.07 7.26 -6.71
N VAL A 120 -1.92 7.27 -7.74
CA VAL A 120 -3.20 6.57 -7.73
C VAL A 120 -2.94 5.06 -7.71
N PHE A 121 -3.80 4.25 -7.10
CA PHE A 121 -3.63 2.79 -7.00
C PHE A 121 -2.36 2.29 -6.30
N GLN A 122 -1.80 3.09 -5.39
CA GLN A 122 -0.76 2.63 -4.48
C GLN A 122 -1.17 1.36 -3.71
N ILE A 123 -0.26 0.40 -3.64
CA ILE A 123 -0.44 -0.85 -2.88
C ILE A 123 0.09 -0.63 -1.45
N LEU A 124 -0.76 -0.84 -0.45
CA LEU A 124 -0.50 -0.53 0.95
C LEU A 124 -0.73 -1.76 1.83
N ARG A 125 0.19 -2.01 2.77
CA ARG A 125 0.15 -3.11 3.76
C ARG A 125 0.86 -2.66 5.05
N GLY A 126 0.70 -3.41 6.14
CA GLY A 126 1.45 -3.24 7.39
C GLY A 126 0.74 -2.45 8.49
N LEU A 127 -0.53 -2.07 8.29
CA LEU A 127 -1.39 -1.46 9.31
C LEU A 127 -2.66 -2.29 9.48
N SER A 128 -3.32 -2.16 10.62
CA SER A 128 -4.67 -2.71 10.86
C SER A 128 -5.61 -1.60 11.32
N GLY A 129 -6.90 -1.77 11.05
CA GLY A 129 -7.95 -0.88 11.53
C GLY A 129 -9.16 -0.81 10.60
N SER A 130 -9.97 0.24 10.77
CA SER A 130 -11.05 0.55 9.85
C SER A 130 -10.56 1.43 8.70
N TYR A 131 -11.25 1.40 7.56
CA TYR A 131 -10.86 2.18 6.38
C TYR A 131 -12.07 2.81 5.69
N ASN A 132 -11.84 4.00 5.15
CA ASN A 132 -12.85 4.77 4.44
C ASN A 132 -12.81 4.55 2.93
N VAL A 133 -13.65 5.32 2.23
CA VAL A 133 -13.81 5.27 0.78
C VAL A 133 -12.54 5.61 -0.02
N ALA A 134 -11.48 6.11 0.62
CA ALA A 134 -10.20 6.35 -0.04
C ALA A 134 -9.41 5.06 -0.33
N PHE A 135 -9.86 3.92 0.22
CA PHE A 135 -9.25 2.62 0.00
C PHE A 135 -10.22 1.62 -0.63
N MET A 136 -9.63 0.63 -1.28
CA MET A 136 -10.26 -0.67 -1.56
C MET A 136 -9.41 -1.75 -0.90
N LYS A 137 -10.06 -2.76 -0.33
CA LYS A 137 -9.42 -3.99 0.11
C LYS A 137 -9.52 -5.01 -1.02
N ALA A 138 -8.40 -5.60 -1.40
CA ALA A 138 -8.38 -6.75 -2.28
C ALA A 138 -8.45 -8.03 -1.46
N LEU A 139 -9.44 -8.87 -1.78
CA LEU A 139 -9.69 -10.17 -1.17
C LEU A 139 -9.39 -11.26 -2.20
N PRO A 140 -8.21 -11.90 -2.14
CA PRO A 140 -7.93 -13.05 -2.98
C PRO A 140 -8.93 -14.19 -2.76
N ARG A 141 -9.29 -14.87 -3.86
CA ARG A 141 -10.18 -16.03 -3.90
C ARG A 141 -9.41 -17.27 -4.38
N GLY A 142 -9.97 -18.44 -4.08
CA GLY A 142 -9.37 -19.72 -4.48
C GLY A 142 -7.99 -19.91 -3.84
N GLU A 143 -7.00 -20.25 -4.66
CA GLU A 143 -5.62 -20.55 -4.22
C GLU A 143 -4.70 -19.33 -4.21
N VAL A 144 -5.22 -18.13 -4.52
CA VAL A 144 -4.39 -16.92 -4.60
C VAL A 144 -4.01 -16.45 -3.20
N LEU A 145 -2.72 -16.47 -2.89
CA LEU A 145 -2.18 -15.95 -1.63
C LEU A 145 -2.07 -14.42 -1.65
N LYS A 146 -2.31 -13.77 -0.51
CA LYS A 146 -2.18 -12.31 -0.35
C LYS A 146 -0.78 -11.80 -0.70
N ASP A 147 0.26 -12.52 -0.29
CA ASP A 147 1.65 -12.14 -0.55
C ASP A 147 2.00 -12.26 -2.05
N SER A 148 1.57 -13.33 -2.70
CA SER A 148 1.73 -13.52 -4.15
C SER A 148 1.02 -12.42 -4.92
N PHE A 149 -0.22 -12.08 -4.54
CA PHE A 149 -0.97 -11.00 -5.17
C PHE A 149 -0.31 -9.63 -4.93
N SER A 150 0.13 -9.34 -3.70
CA SER A 150 0.84 -8.10 -3.38
C SER A 150 2.13 -7.97 -4.21
N THR A 151 2.87 -9.07 -4.37
CA THR A 151 4.10 -9.12 -5.16
C THR A 151 3.81 -8.89 -6.64
N TYR A 152 2.77 -9.52 -7.18
CA TYR A 152 2.30 -9.30 -8.53
C TYR A 152 1.94 -7.82 -8.76
N CYS A 153 1.16 -7.21 -7.85
CA CYS A 153 0.76 -5.81 -8.01
C CYS A 153 1.93 -4.82 -7.96
N LYS A 154 2.94 -5.09 -7.12
CA LYS A 154 4.12 -4.22 -7.01
C LYS A 154 5.02 -4.30 -8.24
N ASN A 155 5.19 -5.50 -8.81
CA ASN A 155 6.11 -5.76 -9.91
C ASN A 155 5.49 -5.59 -11.30
N ASN A 156 4.16 -5.53 -11.41
CA ASN A 156 3.50 -5.38 -12.69
C ASN A 156 3.33 -3.90 -13.07
N ALA A 157 4.14 -3.46 -14.04
CA ALA A 157 4.12 -2.11 -14.62
C ALA A 157 2.74 -1.67 -15.15
N PHE A 158 1.85 -2.60 -15.50
CA PHE A 158 0.51 -2.31 -16.01
C PHE A 158 -0.39 -1.61 -14.97
N ILE A 159 -0.22 -1.90 -13.68
CA ILE A 159 -0.96 -1.20 -12.61
C ILE A 159 -0.45 0.25 -12.47
N HIS A 160 0.85 0.45 -12.63
CA HIS A 160 1.48 1.77 -12.59
C HIS A 160 1.08 2.63 -13.81
N SER A 161 1.05 2.07 -15.03
CA SER A 161 0.64 2.79 -16.24
C SER A 161 -0.86 3.13 -16.28
N SER A 162 -1.70 2.28 -15.69
CA SER A 162 -3.14 2.54 -15.55
C SER A 162 -3.42 3.64 -14.50
N SER A 163 -2.60 3.73 -13.44
CA SER A 163 -2.60 4.85 -12.51
C SER A 163 -2.26 6.17 -13.20
N ASP A 164 -1.21 6.19 -14.03
CA ASP A 164 -0.79 7.40 -14.75
C ASP A 164 -1.89 7.89 -15.72
N ALA A 165 -2.51 6.98 -16.47
CA ALA A 165 -3.60 7.28 -17.39
C ALA A 165 -4.87 7.83 -16.70
N LEU A 166 -5.14 7.43 -15.44
CA LEU A 166 -6.28 7.91 -14.66
C LEU A 166 -5.95 9.18 -13.86
N SER A 167 -4.68 9.41 -13.52
CA SER A 167 -4.22 10.64 -12.89
C SER A 167 -4.24 11.84 -13.83
N GLY A 168 -4.05 11.62 -15.14
CA GLY A 168 -4.05 12.66 -16.18
C GLY A 168 -5.42 13.10 -16.71
N ARG A 169 -6.55 12.52 -16.25
CA ARG A 169 -7.91 12.85 -16.73
C ARG A 169 -8.65 13.92 -15.92
N ARG A 170 -7.97 14.70 -15.06
CA ARG A 170 -8.61 15.70 -14.19
C ARG A 170 -8.58 17.15 -14.69
N ASP A 171 -8.11 17.41 -15.91
CA ASP A 171 -8.04 18.79 -16.43
C ASP A 171 -9.20 19.20 -17.35
N ASN A 172 -10.24 18.39 -17.53
CA ASN A 172 -11.43 18.83 -18.27
C ASN A 172 -12.70 18.13 -17.77
N LEU A 173 -13.42 18.78 -16.86
CA LEU A 173 -14.88 18.76 -16.77
C LEU A 173 -15.33 19.87 -15.81
N VAL A 174 -15.86 20.93 -16.42
CA VAL A 174 -16.79 21.91 -15.83
C VAL A 174 -18.07 21.20 -15.42
#